data_AF-A0AA52AQ64-F1
#
_entry.id   AF-A0AA52AQ64-F1
#
_cell.length_a   1.000
_cell.length_b   1.000
_cell.length_c   1.000
_cell.angle_alpha   90.00
_cell.angle_beta   90.00
_cell.angle_gamma   90.00
#
_symmetry.space_group_name_H-M   'P 1'
#
loop_
_entity.id
_entity.type
_entity.pdbx_description
1 polymer ?
#
loop_
_entity_poly.entity_id
_entity_poly.type
_entity_poly.pdbx_seq_one_letter_code
_entity_poly.pdbx_strand_id
1 'polypeptide(L)' 'MQEHAIGTWSARTGVAPPAGRKGIFDHATMNPPGLGQFMSDGAALDRCKARLSLYIGDVHGANSSDPTSSAST' A
#
# COMPACT_ATOMS: atom_id res chain seq x y z
N MET A 1 0.57 23.63 5.96
CA MET A 1 1.78 22.76 5.94
C MET A 1 1.32 21.34 6.24
N GLN A 2 2.02 20.26 5.88
CA GLN A 2 1.59 18.91 6.33
C GLN A 2 2.04 18.72 7.79
N GLU A 3 1.08 18.59 8.69
CA GLU A 3 1.27 18.72 10.15
C GLU A 3 1.46 17.35 10.83
N HIS A 4 1.25 16.27 10.08
CA HIS A 4 1.51 14.88 10.47
C HIS A 4 2.25 14.13 9.35
N ALA A 5 3.47 14.55 9.04
CA ALA A 5 4.31 13.84 8.10
C ALA A 5 4.79 12.51 8.72
N ILE A 6 4.07 11.42 8.47
CA ILE A 6 4.49 10.06 8.83
C ILE A 6 5.65 9.63 7.90
N GLY A 7 6.80 10.32 7.94
CA GLY A 7 8.03 9.97 7.22
C GLY A 7 7.92 9.72 5.69
N THR A 8 6.78 10.00 5.08
CA THR A 8 6.39 9.53 3.75
C THR A 8 6.50 10.65 2.72
N TRP A 9 6.77 10.29 1.46
CA TRP A 9 6.87 11.24 0.35
C TRP A 9 5.56 12.01 0.10
N SER A 10 5.69 13.29 -0.21
CA SER A 10 4.57 14.12 -0.67
C SER A 10 4.13 13.70 -2.08
N ALA A 11 2.81 13.63 -2.29
CA ALA A 11 2.23 13.48 -3.63
C ALA A 11 2.30 14.78 -4.47
N ARG A 12 2.54 15.93 -3.82
CA ARG A 12 2.68 17.22 -4.50
C ARG A 12 4.07 17.35 -5.12
N THR A 13 4.13 17.79 -6.38
CA THR A 13 5.38 18.04 -7.12
C THR A 13 6.15 19.27 -6.62
N GLY A 14 5.47 20.22 -5.97
CA GLY A 14 6.07 21.45 -5.43
C GLY A 14 6.60 21.36 -4.00
N VAL A 15 6.59 20.17 -3.39
CA VAL A 15 7.13 19.97 -2.03
C VAL A 15 8.48 19.27 -2.17
N ALA A 16 9.53 19.91 -1.63
CA ALA A 16 10.86 19.33 -1.64
C ALA A 16 10.85 17.95 -0.94
N PRO A 17 11.45 16.92 -1.55
CA PRO A 17 11.58 15.63 -0.90
C PRO A 17 12.47 15.73 0.35
N PRO A 18 12.38 14.76 1.28
CA PRO A 18 13.31 14.69 2.41
C PRO A 18 14.76 14.73 1.93
N ALA A 19 15.62 15.43 2.68
CA ALA A 19 17.01 15.66 2.29
C ALA A 19 17.73 14.36 1.89
N GLY A 20 18.44 14.40 0.75
CA GLY A 20 19.19 13.26 0.22
C GLY A 20 18.34 12.17 -0.44
N ARG A 21 17.01 12.34 -0.56
CA ARG A 21 16.13 11.39 -1.27
C ARG A 21 15.54 12.00 -2.54
N LYS A 22 15.43 11.16 -3.57
CA LYS A 22 14.61 11.44 -4.75
C LYS A 22 13.13 11.51 -4.38
N GLY A 23 12.36 12.32 -5.08
CA GLY A 23 10.90 12.32 -4.95
C GLY A 23 10.30 10.96 -5.31
N ILE A 24 9.12 10.62 -4.78
CA ILE A 24 8.54 9.27 -4.95
C ILE A 24 8.36 8.87 -6.41
N PHE A 25 8.01 9.83 -7.28
CA PHE A 25 7.78 9.59 -8.70
C PHE A 25 9.06 9.61 -9.56
N ASP A 26 10.22 9.96 -8.99
CA ASP A 26 11.51 9.97 -9.69
C ASP A 26 12.23 8.60 -9.62
N HIS A 27 11.71 7.66 -8.84
CA HIS A 27 12.26 6.31 -8.76
C HIS A 27 11.84 5.49 -9.97
N ALA A 28 12.81 4.99 -10.74
CA ALA A 28 12.55 4.17 -11.93
C ALA A 28 11.79 2.86 -11.63
N THR A 29 11.90 2.35 -10.39
CA THR A 29 11.15 1.17 -9.93
C THR A 29 9.73 1.50 -9.45
N MET A 30 9.35 2.78 -9.38
CA MET A 30 8.02 3.20 -8.95
C MET A 30 7.08 3.24 -10.15
N ASN A 31 6.03 2.41 -10.12
CA ASN A 31 4.99 2.38 -11.16
C ASN A 31 3.58 2.52 -10.56
N PRO A 32 3.17 3.73 -10.12
CA PRO A 32 1.84 3.96 -9.57
C PRO A 32 0.70 3.65 -10.57
N PRO A 33 0.81 4.00 -11.87
CA PRO A 33 -0.21 3.64 -12.86
C PRO A 33 -0.41 2.14 -13.01
N GLY A 34 0.68 1.35 -13.01
CA GLY A 34 0.59 -0.11 -13.12
C GLY A 34 -0.14 -0.75 -11.95
N LEU A 35 0.07 -0.25 -10.73
CA LEU A 35 -0.70 -0.69 -9.57
C LEU A 35 -2.20 -0.36 -9.73
N GLY A 36 -2.52 0.85 -10.20
CA GLY A 36 -3.91 1.26 -10.45
C GLY A 36 -4.60 0.41 -11.52
N GLN A 37 -3.88 0.08 -12.60
CA GLN A 37 -4.37 -0.83 -13.65
C GLN A 37 -4.62 -2.23 -13.11
N PHE A 38 -3.69 -2.78 -12.32
CA PHE A 38 -3.85 -4.08 -11.69
C PHE A 38 -5.06 -4.14 -10.75
N MET A 39 -5.26 -3.11 -9.91
CA MET A 39 -6.40 -3.05 -9.01
C MET A 39 -7.74 -2.87 -9.74
N SER A 40 -7.73 -2.26 -10.93
CA SER A 40 -8.93 -2.11 -11.76
C SER A 40 -9.36 -3.41 -12.43
N ASP A 41 -8.44 -4.37 -12.60
CA ASP A 41 -8.75 -5.71 -13.12
C ASP A 41 -9.05 -6.68 -11.97
N GLY A 42 -10.34 -6.79 -11.63
CA GLY A 42 -10.82 -7.68 -10.57
C GLY A 42 -10.43 -9.15 -10.79
N ALA A 43 -10.42 -9.62 -12.04
CA ALA A 43 -10.09 -11.01 -12.36
C ALA A 43 -8.59 -11.29 -12.13
N ALA A 44 -7.72 -10.37 -12.54
CA ALA A 44 -6.28 -10.46 -12.28
C ALA A 44 -5.99 -10.40 -10.77
N LEU A 45 -6.68 -9.51 -10.04
CA LEU A 45 -6.55 -9.37 -8.60
C LEU A 45 -6.95 -10.65 -7.87
N ASP A 46 -8.10 -11.24 -8.18
CA ASP A 46 -8.58 -12.45 -7.51
C ASP A 46 -7.70 -13.67 -7.83
N ARG A 47 -7.21 -13.79 -9.07
CA ARG A 47 -6.21 -14.82 -9.40
C ARG A 47 -4.92 -14.66 -8.61
N CYS A 48 -4.47 -13.43 -8.40
CA CYS A 48 -3.29 -13.15 -7.59
C CYS A 48 -3.51 -13.59 -6.13
N LYS A 49 -4.64 -13.20 -5.53
CA LYS A 49 -5.03 -13.63 -4.18
C LYS A 49 -5.09 -15.15 -4.05
N ALA A 50 -5.75 -15.84 -4.97
CA ALA A 50 -5.86 -17.30 -4.95
C ALA A 50 -4.48 -17.98 -4.99
N ARG A 51 -3.55 -17.45 -5.80
CA ARG A 51 -2.16 -17.94 -5.83
C ARG A 51 -1.45 -17.68 -4.51
N LEU A 52 -1.59 -16.49 -3.94
CA LEU A 52 -1.00 -16.13 -2.65
C LEU A 52 -1.49 -17.09 -1.55
N SER A 53 -2.79 -17.37 -1.47
CA SER A 53 -3.37 -18.29 -0.49
C SER A 53 -2.79 -19.71 -0.55
N LEU A 54 -2.31 -20.17 -1.71
CA LEU A 54 -1.60 -21.46 -1.80
C LEU A 54 -0.26 -21.47 -1.04
N TYR A 55 0.37 -20.31 -0.90
CA TYR A 55 1.68 -20.18 -0.24
C TYR A 55 1.57 -19.76 1.23
N ILE A 56 0.64 -18.86 1.54
CA ILE A 56 0.48 -18.30 2.90
C ILE A 56 -0.66 -18.94 3.71
N GLY A 57 -1.51 -19.74 3.07
CA GLY A 57 -2.72 -20.29 3.71
C GLY A 57 -3.84 -19.28 3.82
N ASP A 58 -4.89 -19.64 4.57
CA ASP A 58 -5.99 -18.73 4.90
C ASP A 58 -5.56 -17.70 5.96
N VAL A 59 -6.04 -16.46 5.82
CA VAL A 59 -5.70 -15.40 6.77
C VAL A 59 -6.67 -15.47 7.94
N HIS A 60 -6.15 -15.87 9.10
CA HIS A 60 -6.91 -15.94 10.35
C HIS A 60 -6.54 -14.77 11.28
N GLY A 61 -7.50 -14.34 12.10
CA GLY A 61 -7.30 -13.34 13.15
C GLY A 61 -8.31 -12.19 13.12
N ALA A 62 -8.33 -11.42 14.21
CA ALA A 62 -9.10 -10.18 14.31
C ALA A 62 -8.64 -9.19 13.24
N ASN A 63 -9.60 -8.52 12.58
CA ASN A 63 -9.27 -7.43 11.68
C ASN A 63 -8.67 -6.29 12.49
N SER A 64 -7.39 -5.98 12.26
CA SER A 64 -6.67 -4.94 13.01
C SER A 64 -7.24 -3.53 12.81
N SER A 65 -8.08 -3.31 11.80
CA SER A 65 -8.82 -2.07 11.59
C SER A 65 -10.24 -2.09 12.14
N ASP A 66 -10.73 -3.22 12.66
CA ASP A 66 -12.04 -3.28 13.29
C ASP A 66 -11.94 -2.81 14.75
N PRO A 67 -12.49 -1.63 15.09
CA PRO A 67 -12.36 -1.06 16.43
C PRO A 67 -13.15 -1.85 17.48
N THR A 68 -14.02 -2.76 17.05
CA THR A 68 -14.83 -3.63 17.90
C THR A 68 -14.26 -5.03 18.08
N SER A 69 -13.20 -5.38 17.34
CA SER A 69 -12.53 -6.66 17.42
C SER A 69 -11.51 -6.60 18.54
N SER A 70 -12.01 -6.55 19.77
CA SER A 70 -11.19 -6.77 20.96
C SER A 70 -10.57 -8.15 20.82
N ALA A 71 -9.23 -8.21 20.78
CA ALA A 71 -8.49 -9.44 20.92
C ALA A 71 -8.93 -10.10 22.24
N SER A 72 -9.80 -11.12 22.14
CA SER A 72 -10.12 -11.98 23.27
C SER A 72 -8.83 -12.67 23.69
N THR A 73 -8.28 -12.19 24.80
CA THR A 73 -7.29 -12.91 25.62
C THR A 73 -8.01 -13.98 26.43
#